data_AF-A0A0C2RV23-F1
#
_entry.id   AF-A0A0C2RV23-F1
#
_cell.length_a   1.000
_cell.length_b   1.000
_cell.length_c   1.000
_cell.angle_alpha   90.00
_cell.angle_beta   90.00
_cell.angle_gamma   90.00
#
_symmetry.space_group_name_H-M   'P 1'
#
loop_
_entity.id
_entity.type
_entity.pdbx_description
1 polymer ?
#
loop_
_entity_poly.entity_id
_entity_poly.type
_entity_poly.pdbx_seq_one_letter_code
_entity_poly.pdbx_strand_id
1 'polypeptide(L)' 'EQEWVVQSILDHRWSPNLEFKIQWQYGDSTWEPLDVANDLEALDQYLELEG' A
#
# COMPACT_ATOMS: atom_id res chain seq x y z
N GLU A 1 7.11 -19.75 1.45
CA GLU A 1 6.28 -18.56 1.72
C GLU A 1 6.89 -17.42 0.92
N GLN A 2 6.15 -16.87 -0.06
CA GLN A 2 6.59 -15.68 -0.79
C GLN A 2 5.97 -14.49 -0.07
N GLU A 3 6.72 -13.92 0.86
CA GLU A 3 6.43 -12.60 1.41
C GLU A 3 6.61 -11.60 0.26
N TRP A 4 5.51 -11.10 -0.28
CA TRP A 4 5.56 -10.13 -1.36
C TRP A 4 6.05 -8.81 -0.76
N VAL A 5 7.33 -8.51 -0.98
CA VAL A 5 7.93 -7.26 -0.51
C VAL A 5 7.27 -6.09 -1.23
N VAL A 6 6.45 -5.36 -0.49
CA VAL A 6 5.89 -4.09 -0.91
C VAL A 6 6.99 -3.04 -0.85
N GLN A 7 7.20 -2.31 -1.95
CA GLN A 7 8.22 -1.27 -2.00
C GLN A 7 7.73 -0.01 -1.28
N SER A 8 6.59 0.54 -1.70
CA SER A 8 6.04 1.79 -1.17
C SER A 8 4.58 1.97 -1.58
N ILE A 9 3.85 2.73 -0.77
CA ILE A 9 2.56 3.29 -1.18
C ILE A 9 2.83 4.51 -2.05
N LEU A 10 2.29 4.50 -3.27
CA LEU A 10 2.43 5.59 -4.22
C LEU A 10 1.36 6.65 -4.05
N ASP A 11 0.15 6.24 -3.72
CA ASP A 11 -1.03 7.11 -3.72
C ASP A 11 -2.15 6.46 -2.90
N HIS A 12 -3.13 7.26 -2.49
CA HIS A 12 -4.33 6.74 -1.83
C HIS A 12 -5.56 7.48 -2.34
N ARG A 13 -6.65 6.76 -2.54
CA ARG A 13 -7.92 7.31 -3.01
C ARG A 13 -9.09 6.80 -2.18
N TRP A 14 -10.12 7.62 -2.05
CA TRP A 14 -11.39 7.23 -1.43
C TRP A 14 -12.46 7.12 -2.50
N SER A 15 -12.84 5.90 -2.90
CA SER A 15 -13.95 5.66 -3.84
C SER A 15 -14.37 4.19 -3.93
N PRO A 16 -15.50 3.75 -3.33
CA PRO A 16 -16.23 4.25 -2.16
C PRO A 16 -15.57 3.92 -0.81
N ASN A 17 -14.49 3.12 -0.82
CA ASN A 17 -13.66 2.80 0.32
C ASN A 17 -12.25 3.37 0.11
N LEU A 18 -11.45 3.41 1.18
CA LEU A 18 -10.05 3.80 1.12
C LEU A 18 -9.23 2.70 0.44
N GLU A 19 -8.67 3.03 -0.72
CA GLU A 19 -7.79 2.18 -1.51
C GLU A 19 -6.41 2.84 -1.60
N PHE A 20 -5.37 2.03 -1.48
CA PHE A 20 -3.98 2.44 -1.60
C PHE A 20 -3.40 1.87 -2.88
N LYS A 21 -2.70 2.72 -3.62
CA LYS A 21 -1.89 2.30 -4.75
C LYS A 21 -0.55 1.81 -4.24
N ILE A 22 -0.39 0.51 -4.20
CA ILE A 22 0.81 -0.15 -3.72
C ILE A 22 1.73 -0.39 -4.91
N GLN A 23 3.00 -0.03 -4.77
CA GLN A 23 4.06 -0.45 -5.70
C GLN A 23 4.75 -1.72 -5.18
N TRP A 24 4.72 -2.75 -6.02
CA TRP A 24 5.38 -4.01 -5.76
C TRP A 24 6.84 -3.95 -6.21
N GLN A 25 7.68 -4.82 -5.62
CA GLN A 25 9.10 -4.89 -5.97
C GLN A 25 9.38 -5.13 -7.47
N TYR A 26 8.44 -5.75 -8.18
CA TYR A 26 8.54 -6.06 -9.61
C TYR A 26 8.17 -4.88 -10.52
N GLY A 27 7.80 -3.73 -9.95
CA GLY A 27 7.39 -2.53 -10.70
C GLY A 27 5.90 -2.48 -11.04
N ASP A 28 5.16 -3.57 -10.79
CA ASP A 28 3.70 -3.56 -10.81
C ASP A 28 3.15 -2.64 -9.73
N SER A 29 2.02 -2.00 -10.02
CA SER A 29 1.27 -1.26 -9.01
C SER A 29 -0.20 -1.62 -9.05
N THR A 30 -0.74 -2.01 -7.91
CA THR A 30 -2.14 -2.41 -7.76
C THR A 30 -2.84 -1.51 -6.75
N TRP A 31 -4.16 -1.42 -6.87
CA TRP A 31 -5.00 -0.71 -5.90
C TRP A 31 -5.57 -1.75 -4.95
N GLU A 32 -5.17 -1.68 -3.69
CA GLU A 32 -5.67 -2.58 -2.65
C GLU A 32 -6.43 -1.78 -1.59
N PRO A 33 -7.51 -2.34 -1.02
CA PRO A 33 -8.22 -1.69 0.07
C PRO A 33 -7.35 -1.61 1.33
N LEU A 34 -7.67 -0.66 2.23
CA LEU A 34 -6.97 -0.51 3.51
C LEU A 34 -6.85 -1.85 4.26
N ASP A 35 -7.87 -2.71 4.26
CA ASP A 35 -7.83 -4.01 4.95
C ASP A 35 -6.62 -4.87 4.54
N VAL A 36 -6.26 -4.85 3.26
CA VAL A 36 -5.10 -5.58 2.72
C VAL A 36 -3.82 -4.77 2.90
N ALA A 37 -3.90 -3.45 2.78
CA ALA A 37 -2.76 -2.57 2.97
C ALA A 37 -2.32 -2.41 4.44
N ASN A 38 -3.21 -2.68 5.39
CA ASN A 38 -2.99 -2.52 6.83
C ASN A 38 -2.03 -3.57 7.40
N ASP A 39 -1.86 -4.70 6.72
CA ASP A 39 -0.89 -5.73 7.08
C ASP A 39 0.52 -5.41 6.54
N LEU A 40 0.68 -4.30 5.81
CA LEU A 40 1.93 -3.92 5.16
C LEU A 40 2.71 -2.91 6.01
N GLU A 41 3.96 -3.23 6.32
CA GLU A 41 4.91 -2.31 6.95
C GLU A 41 5.08 -0.99 6.15
N ALA A 42 4.91 -1.06 4.82
CA ALA A 42 4.96 0.11 3.95
C ALA A 42 3.82 1.12 4.18
N LEU A 43 2.68 0.70 4.75
CA LEU A 43 1.60 1.61 5.15
C LEU A 43 1.99 2.40 6.40
N ASP A 44 2.55 1.72 7.41
CA ASP A 44 3.01 2.37 8.64
C ASP A 44 4.04 3.46 8.30
N GLN A 45 5.02 3.15 7.45
CA GLN A 45 6.01 4.13 6.98
C GLN A 45 5.40 5.30 6.20
N TYR A 46 4.39 5.02 5.36
CA TYR A 46 3.69 6.05 4.60
C TYR A 46 2.89 6.99 5.52
N LEU A 47 2.21 6.44 6.52
CA LEU A 47 1.47 7.21 7.53
C LEU A 47 2.41 8.01 8.45
N GLU A 48 3.57 7.47 8.81
CA GLU A 48 4.60 8.21 9.55
C GLU A 48 5.17 9.38 8.76
N LEU A 49 5.21 9.30 7.42
CA LEU A 49 5.66 10.37 6.54
C LEU A 49 4.59 11.44 6.27
N GLU A 50 3.32 11.06 6.20
CA GLU A 50 2.20 12.01 6.01
C GLU A 50 1.61 12.59 7.32
N GLY A 51 2.02 12.05 8.47
CA GLY A 51 1.57 12.45 9.83
C GLY A 51 2.24 13.69 10.42
#